data_AF-A0A7L1CQL0-F1
#
_entry.id   AF-A0A7L1CQL0-F1
#
_cell.length_a   1.000
_cell.length_b   1.000
_cell.length_c   1.000
_cell.angle_alpha   90.00
_cell.angle_beta   90.00
_cell.angle_gamma   90.00
#
_symmetry.space_group_name_H-M   'P 1'
#
loop_
_entity.id
_entity.type
_entity.pdbx_description
1 polymer ?
#
loop_
_entity_poly.entity_id
_entity_poly.type
_entity_poly.pdbx_seq_one_letter_code
_entity_poly.pdbx_strand_id
1 'polypeptide(L)'
;RVVLFALCSSTEQAARHFRNPPRRIRRWLRRVQSLPGDRPEPPEGKYLSLEAEEKLAEWVLTQREQQLPVNEETLFQKATKIGRALEGGFKISYEWAVRFMLRHHLSTHTRRGVAHPLPKEIQGNAGAFIEFVQRQIHAQALPRSMIAAVDEISLFLDVEILGSDDRRKENALQTVGNGEPWCELVLTVLADGNVLPALVISRGHLQPPATVPDSILLESKENGCDDDEIMELWAARVWRKHTECR
;
A
#
# COMPACT_ATOMS: atom_id res chain seq x y z
N ARG A 1 -14.98 13.45 10.16
CA ARG A 1 -15.28 12.00 10.23
C ARG A 1 -15.38 11.36 8.85
N VAL A 2 -16.50 11.45 8.10
CA VAL A 2 -16.63 10.75 6.78
C VAL A 2 -15.45 10.96 5.82
N VAL A 3 -14.94 12.20 5.72
CA VAL A 3 -13.77 12.52 4.88
C VAL A 3 -12.49 11.83 5.39
N LEU A 4 -12.25 11.82 6.71
CA LEU A 4 -11.09 11.15 7.30
C LEU A 4 -11.14 9.65 7.04
N PHE A 5 -12.29 9.03 7.34
CA PHE A 5 -12.50 7.61 7.05
C PHE A 5 -12.19 7.27 5.60
N ALA A 6 -12.66 8.08 4.65
CA ALA A 6 -12.39 7.88 3.22
C ALA A 6 -10.91 8.05 2.85
N LEU A 7 -10.16 8.91 3.55
CA LEU A 7 -8.71 9.08 3.36
C LEU A 7 -7.89 7.92 3.94
N CYS A 8 -8.35 7.37 5.06
CA CYS A 8 -7.76 6.19 5.71
C CYS A 8 -8.02 4.91 4.90
N SER A 9 -9.23 4.73 4.37
CA SER A 9 -9.70 3.51 3.72
C SER A 9 -10.03 3.73 2.24
N SER A 10 -11.30 3.72 1.84
CA SER A 10 -11.73 4.08 0.49
C SER A 10 -13.04 4.85 0.45
N THR A 11 -13.32 5.49 -0.69
CA THR A 11 -14.61 6.16 -0.89
C THR A 11 -15.76 5.15 -0.80
N GLU A 12 -15.56 3.96 -1.34
CA GLU A 12 -16.51 2.86 -1.41
C GLU A 12 -16.77 2.29 0.00
N GLN A 13 -15.72 2.08 0.80
CA GLN A 13 -15.85 1.67 2.20
C GLN A 13 -16.55 2.75 3.03
N ALA A 14 -16.17 4.02 2.86
CA ALA A 14 -16.84 5.14 3.54
C ALA A 14 -18.32 5.26 3.17
N ALA A 15 -18.66 5.03 1.89
CA ALA A 15 -20.02 5.07 1.39
C ALA A 15 -20.90 4.00 2.05
N ARG A 16 -20.37 2.78 2.19
CA ARG A 16 -21.03 1.68 2.89
C ARG A 16 -21.19 1.99 4.38
N HIS A 17 -20.10 2.33 5.06
CA HIS A 17 -20.08 2.57 6.51
C HIS A 17 -21.03 3.71 6.92
N PHE A 18 -21.00 4.84 6.21
CA PHE A 18 -21.83 6.01 6.52
C PHE A 18 -23.15 6.08 5.74
N ARG A 19 -23.50 5.03 4.97
CA ARG A 19 -24.69 5.01 4.10
C ARG A 19 -24.82 6.27 3.25
N ASN A 20 -23.71 6.72 2.66
CA ASN A 20 -23.65 7.94 1.86
C ASN A 20 -23.30 7.59 0.40
N PRO A 21 -23.90 8.25 -0.60
CA PRO A 21 -23.54 8.02 -1.99
C PRO A 21 -22.05 8.36 -2.26
N PRO A 22 -21.28 7.50 -2.96
CA PRO A 22 -19.86 7.75 -3.24
C PRO A 22 -19.60 9.10 -3.92
N ARG A 23 -20.51 9.54 -4.81
CA ARG A 23 -20.45 10.84 -5.49
C ARG A 23 -20.41 12.02 -4.50
N ARG A 24 -21.14 11.91 -3.38
CA ARG A 24 -21.18 12.94 -2.33
C ARG A 24 -19.86 13.01 -1.57
N ILE A 25 -19.29 11.86 -1.23
CA ILE A 25 -18.00 11.75 -0.54
C ILE A 25 -16.88 12.30 -1.43
N ARG A 26 -16.84 11.94 -2.72
CA ARG A 26 -15.88 12.50 -3.69
C ARG A 26 -15.99 14.03 -3.83
N ARG A 27 -17.20 14.59 -3.72
CA ARG A 27 -17.39 16.05 -3.70
C ARG A 27 -16.78 16.67 -2.44
N TRP A 28 -16.97 16.05 -1.27
CA TRP A 28 -16.36 16.52 -0.03
C TRP A 28 -14.83 16.43 -0.07
N LEU A 29 -14.27 15.32 -0.55
CA LEU A 29 -12.82 15.16 -0.73
C LEU A 29 -12.23 16.28 -1.60
N ARG A 30 -12.83 16.51 -2.78
CA ARG A 30 -12.39 17.60 -3.68
C ARG A 30 -12.45 18.97 -3.02
N ARG A 31 -13.51 19.27 -2.26
CA ARG A 31 -13.64 20.55 -1.54
C ARG A 31 -12.54 20.74 -0.52
N VAL A 32 -12.15 19.69 0.20
CA VAL A 32 -11.08 19.79 1.21
C VAL A 32 -9.71 19.86 0.54
N GLN A 33 -9.49 19.14 -0.56
CA GLN A 33 -8.26 19.22 -1.36
C GLN A 33 -8.06 20.58 -2.03
N SER A 34 -9.13 21.29 -2.39
CA SER A 34 -9.07 22.64 -2.96
C SER A 34 -8.82 23.74 -1.94
N LEU A 35 -8.83 23.44 -0.64
CA LEU A 35 -8.48 24.44 0.37
C LEU A 35 -6.97 24.70 0.29
N PRO A 36 -6.51 25.97 0.31
CA PRO A 36 -5.09 26.28 0.36
C PRO A 36 -4.43 25.56 1.54
N GLY A 37 -3.34 24.83 1.26
CA GLY A 37 -2.52 24.16 2.29
C GLY A 37 -1.81 25.14 3.24
N ASP A 38 -1.66 26.39 2.79
CA ASP A 38 -0.99 27.50 3.47
C ASP A 38 -1.98 28.39 4.23
N ARG A 39 -2.53 27.90 5.34
CA ARG A 39 -2.88 28.84 6.42
C ARG A 39 -1.62 29.02 7.27
N PRO A 40 -1.32 30.26 7.72
CA PRO A 40 -0.16 30.52 8.56
C PRO A 40 -0.17 29.53 9.73
N GLU A 41 1.02 28.99 10.01
CA GLU A 41 1.25 28.05 11.11
C GLU A 41 0.50 28.56 12.36
N PRO A 42 -0.46 27.79 12.88
CA PRO A 42 -1.08 28.16 14.14
C PRO A 42 0.00 28.19 15.22
N PRO A 43 -0.12 29.07 16.23
CA PRO A 43 0.93 29.30 17.22
C PRO A 43 1.41 27.99 17.84
N GLU A 44 2.72 27.87 18.00
CA GLU A 44 3.42 26.75 18.62
C GLU A 44 2.73 26.30 19.93
N GLY A 45 2.60 24.99 20.12
CA GLY A 45 2.11 24.40 21.38
C GLY A 45 0.72 23.74 21.35
N LYS A 46 0.03 23.65 20.21
CA LYS A 46 -1.25 22.88 20.10
C LYS A 46 -1.23 21.71 19.11
N TYR A 47 -0.18 21.58 18.30
CA TYR A 47 -0.04 20.55 17.27
C TYR A 47 1.29 19.82 17.41
N LEU A 48 1.43 18.68 16.73
CA LEU A 48 2.70 17.96 16.65
C LEU A 48 3.77 18.87 16.03
N SER A 49 5.02 18.75 16.50
CA SER A 49 6.16 19.36 15.79
C SER A 49 6.28 18.76 14.38
N LEU A 50 6.97 19.46 13.48
CA LEU A 50 7.20 18.96 12.11
C LEU A 50 7.83 17.57 12.12
N GLU A 51 8.83 17.35 12.98
CA GLU A 51 9.49 16.05 13.15
C GLU A 51 8.52 14.96 13.64
N ALA A 52 7.61 15.30 14.56
CA ALA A 52 6.60 14.37 15.04
C ALA A 52 5.52 14.06 13.97
N GLU A 53 5.16 15.04 13.13
CA GLU A 53 4.32 14.79 11.95
C GLU A 53 5.02 13.88 10.93
N GLU A 54 6.32 14.08 10.68
CA GLU A 54 7.12 13.23 9.79
C GLU A 54 7.16 11.77 10.28
N LYS A 55 7.39 11.54 11.58
CA LYS A 55 7.35 10.18 12.19
C LYS A 55 5.97 9.52 12.08
N LEU A 56 4.89 10.32 12.17
CA LEU A 56 3.54 9.79 11.97
C LEU A 56 3.29 9.44 10.50
N ALA A 57 3.76 10.27 9.56
CA ALA A 57 3.64 10.02 8.13
C ALA A 57 4.42 8.77 7.71
N GLU A 58 5.66 8.63 8.20
CA GLU A 58 6.48 7.42 8.04
C GLU A 58 5.72 6.18 8.54
N TRP A 59 5.15 6.22 9.74
CA TRP A 59 4.36 5.10 10.25
C TRP A 59 3.18 4.75 9.34
N VAL A 60 2.42 5.74 8.84
CA VAL A 60 1.30 5.48 7.91
C VAL A 60 1.79 4.81 6.63
N LEU A 61 2.93 5.25 6.08
CA LEU A 61 3.54 4.65 4.90
C LEU A 61 4.00 3.21 5.18
N THR A 62 4.67 2.96 6.29
CA THR A 62 5.11 1.61 6.69
C THR A 62 3.94 0.64 6.87
N GLN A 63 2.84 1.09 7.49
CA GLN A 63 1.65 0.24 7.62
C GLN A 63 1.08 -0.15 6.25
N ARG A 64 1.03 0.80 5.31
CA ARG A 64 0.51 0.54 3.97
C ARG A 64 1.40 -0.34 3.12
N GLU A 65 2.71 -0.17 3.25
CA GLU A 65 3.70 -1.05 2.63
C GLU A 65 3.48 -2.50 3.07
N GLN A 66 3.21 -2.72 4.35
CA GLN A 66 2.89 -4.03 4.92
C GLN A 66 1.44 -4.46 4.70
N GLN A 67 0.69 -3.78 3.84
CA GLN A 67 -0.73 -4.03 3.56
C GLN A 67 -1.64 -4.02 4.81
N LEU A 68 -1.20 -3.36 5.89
CA LEU A 68 -1.94 -3.21 7.14
C LEU A 68 -2.93 -2.03 7.04
N PRO A 69 -4.16 -2.20 7.54
CA PRO A 69 -5.16 -1.15 7.49
C PRO A 69 -4.84 -0.02 8.45
N VAL A 70 -4.81 1.20 7.92
CA VAL A 70 -4.78 2.44 8.71
C VAL A 70 -6.21 2.96 8.83
N ASN A 71 -6.73 3.07 10.06
CA ASN A 71 -8.08 3.57 10.33
C ASN A 71 -8.05 4.78 11.29
N GLU A 72 -9.21 5.39 11.54
CA GLU A 72 -9.30 6.58 12.40
C GLU A 72 -8.72 6.31 13.80
N GLU A 73 -9.01 5.14 14.38
CA GLU A 73 -8.60 4.77 15.72
C GLU A 73 -7.08 4.55 15.81
N THR A 74 -6.52 3.72 14.93
CA THR A 74 -5.08 3.41 14.94
C THR A 74 -4.25 4.66 14.64
N LEU A 75 -4.71 5.50 13.72
CA LEU A 75 -4.10 6.81 13.44
C LEU A 75 -4.11 7.70 14.68
N PHE A 76 -5.24 7.80 15.38
CA PHE A 76 -5.37 8.66 16.54
C PHE A 76 -4.55 8.15 17.73
N GLN A 77 -4.52 6.84 17.95
CA GLN A 77 -3.70 6.21 18.97
C GLN A 77 -2.21 6.46 18.71
N LYS A 78 -1.73 6.26 17.47
CA LYS A 78 -0.33 6.50 17.11
C LYS A 78 0.04 7.98 17.25
N ALA A 79 -0.78 8.89 16.72
CA ALA A 79 -0.53 10.33 16.80
C ALA A 79 -0.48 10.82 18.26
N THR A 80 -1.40 10.33 19.10
CA THR A 80 -1.41 10.64 20.54
C THR A 80 -0.17 10.10 21.23
N LYS A 81 0.27 8.87 20.90
CA LYS A 81 1.49 8.27 21.46
C LYS A 81 2.74 9.10 21.12
N ILE A 82 2.87 9.57 19.88
CA ILE A 82 3.97 10.45 19.46
C ILE A 82 3.89 11.79 20.20
N GLY A 83 2.70 12.38 20.29
CA GLY A 83 2.49 13.67 20.93
C GLY A 83 2.53 13.67 22.47
N ARG A 84 2.68 12.51 23.13
CA ARG A 84 2.85 12.43 24.60
C ARG A 84 4.14 13.07 25.08
N ALA A 85 5.15 13.17 24.22
CA ALA A 85 6.42 13.84 24.55
C ALA A 85 6.34 15.37 24.51
N LEU A 86 5.20 15.95 24.09
CA LEU A 86 5.01 17.39 23.98
C LEU A 86 4.48 17.98 25.29
N GLU A 87 5.13 19.04 25.76
CA GLU A 87 4.66 19.84 26.90
C GLU A 87 3.26 20.41 26.59
N GLY A 88 2.29 20.19 27.49
CA GLY A 88 0.89 20.62 27.30
C GLY A 88 -0.03 19.58 26.63
N GLY A 89 0.52 18.49 26.10
CA GLY A 89 -0.24 17.35 25.57
C GLY A 89 -0.87 17.61 24.19
N PHE A 90 -0.63 16.69 23.24
CA PHE A 90 -1.28 16.74 21.93
C PHE A 90 -2.72 16.23 21.98
N LYS A 91 -3.68 17.05 21.53
CA LYS A 91 -5.07 16.63 21.33
C LYS A 91 -5.41 16.58 19.84
N ILE A 92 -5.48 15.39 19.30
CA ILE A 92 -5.87 15.18 17.91
C ILE A 92 -7.32 15.64 17.64
N SER A 93 -7.54 16.27 16.49
CA SER A 93 -8.86 16.63 16.00
C SER A 93 -9.08 16.07 14.59
N TYR A 94 -10.34 15.86 14.22
CA TYR A 94 -10.70 15.41 12.87
C TYR A 94 -10.23 16.37 11.77
N GLU A 95 -10.28 17.68 12.03
CA GLU A 95 -9.82 18.68 11.06
C GLU A 95 -8.31 18.58 10.86
N TRP A 96 -7.54 18.46 11.94
CA TRP A 96 -6.10 18.27 11.88
C TRP A 96 -5.75 16.97 11.15
N ALA A 97 -6.39 15.84 11.49
CA ALA A 97 -6.08 14.54 10.89
C ALA A 97 -6.35 14.53 9.38
N VAL A 98 -7.44 15.17 8.94
CA VAL A 98 -7.72 15.33 7.50
C VAL A 98 -6.65 16.18 6.81
N ARG A 99 -6.22 17.29 7.42
CA ARG A 99 -5.14 18.13 6.88
C ARG A 99 -3.82 17.39 6.83
N PHE A 100 -3.45 16.68 7.89
CA PHE A 100 -2.27 15.82 7.96
C PHE A 100 -2.25 14.81 6.80
N MET A 101 -3.32 14.04 6.63
CA MET A 101 -3.43 13.06 5.55
C MET A 101 -3.29 13.69 4.16
N LEU A 102 -3.82 14.90 3.96
CA LEU A 102 -3.73 15.60 2.69
C LEU A 102 -2.36 16.24 2.44
N ARG A 103 -1.77 16.88 3.45
CA ARG A 103 -0.45 17.54 3.40
C ARG A 103 0.66 16.54 3.11
N HIS A 104 0.60 15.37 3.74
CA HIS A 104 1.57 14.29 3.53
C HIS A 104 1.17 13.33 2.41
N HIS A 105 0.12 13.64 1.64
CA HIS A 105 -0.35 12.82 0.51
C HIS A 105 -0.66 11.35 0.86
N LEU A 106 -1.07 11.11 2.10
CA LEU A 106 -1.35 9.80 2.65
C LEU A 106 -2.76 9.33 2.29
N SER A 107 -3.29 9.62 1.10
CA SER A 107 -4.57 9.04 0.67
C SER A 107 -4.36 7.74 -0.08
N THR A 108 -5.26 6.77 0.08
CA THR A 108 -5.23 5.49 -0.66
C THR A 108 -5.58 5.64 -2.16
N HIS A 109 -6.15 6.77 -2.57
CA HIS A 109 -6.71 7.00 -3.92
C HIS A 109 -5.87 7.93 -4.79
N THR A 110 -4.68 8.32 -4.35
CA THR A 110 -3.80 9.19 -5.13
C THR A 110 -3.22 8.38 -6.30
N ARG A 111 -3.99 8.25 -7.39
CA ARG A 111 -3.55 7.78 -8.71
C ARG A 111 -2.60 8.80 -9.36
N ARG A 112 -1.49 9.15 -8.71
CA ARG A 112 -0.39 9.89 -9.31
C ARG A 112 0.87 9.09 -9.08
N GLY A 113 1.32 8.46 -10.17
CA GLY A 113 2.60 7.78 -10.22
C GLY A 113 3.74 8.79 -10.16
N VAL A 114 4.87 8.28 -9.67
CA VAL A 114 6.21 8.84 -9.72
C VAL A 114 6.50 9.99 -8.74
N ALA A 115 7.36 9.68 -7.77
CA ALA A 115 8.17 10.57 -6.93
C ALA A 115 7.41 11.60 -6.06
N HIS A 116 6.97 11.16 -4.87
CA HIS A 116 6.77 12.09 -3.76
C HIS A 116 8.12 12.33 -3.06
N PRO A 117 8.36 13.52 -2.49
CA PRO A 117 9.52 13.72 -1.63
C PRO A 117 9.40 12.76 -0.45
N LEU A 118 10.29 11.77 -0.43
CA LEU A 118 10.47 10.89 0.72
C LEU A 118 10.86 11.76 1.94
N PRO A 119 10.56 11.32 3.17
CA PRO A 119 11.17 11.90 4.37
C PRO A 119 12.68 12.09 4.16
N LYS A 120 13.24 13.21 4.61
CA LYS A 120 14.59 13.66 4.24
C LYS A 120 15.67 12.59 4.41
N GLU A 121 15.60 11.83 5.49
CA GLU A 121 16.54 10.74 5.79
C GLU A 121 16.44 9.60 4.76
N ILE A 122 15.22 9.22 4.39
CA ILE A 122 14.96 8.17 3.38
C ILE A 122 15.41 8.65 2.00
N GLN A 123 15.25 9.93 1.69
CA GLN A 123 15.66 10.50 0.40
C GLN A 123 17.17 10.36 0.16
N GLY A 124 18.00 10.67 1.16
CA GLY A 124 19.46 10.53 1.06
C GLY A 124 19.89 9.08 0.82
N ASN A 125 19.32 8.15 1.62
CA ASN A 125 19.62 6.72 1.50
C ASN A 125 19.19 6.14 0.15
N ALA A 126 18.01 6.53 -0.34
CA ALA A 126 17.52 6.11 -1.65
C ALA A 126 18.45 6.57 -2.79
N GLY A 127 18.95 7.81 -2.74
CA GLY A 127 19.89 8.34 -3.73
C GLY A 127 21.18 7.50 -3.81
N ALA A 128 21.81 7.25 -2.67
CA ALA A 128 23.03 6.44 -2.60
C ALA A 128 22.81 5.00 -3.12
N PHE A 129 21.67 4.39 -2.81
CA PHE A 129 21.31 3.07 -3.29
C PHE A 129 21.11 3.04 -4.82
N ILE A 130 20.37 4.02 -5.37
CA ILE A 130 20.16 4.14 -6.82
C ILE A 130 21.49 4.26 -7.56
N GLU A 131 22.40 5.12 -7.09
CA GLU A 131 23.74 5.27 -7.68
C GLU A 131 24.56 3.98 -7.61
N PHE A 132 24.46 3.24 -6.50
CA PHE A 132 25.11 1.94 -6.36
C PHE A 132 24.57 0.93 -7.38
N VAL A 133 23.26 0.76 -7.49
CA VAL A 133 22.62 -0.19 -8.43
C VAL A 133 22.96 0.17 -9.87
N GLN A 134 22.90 1.45 -10.22
CA GLN A 134 23.28 1.92 -11.56
C GLN A 134 24.72 1.55 -11.89
N ARG A 135 25.67 1.74 -10.97
CA ARG A 135 27.07 1.33 -11.20
C ARG A 135 27.21 -0.16 -11.47
N GLN A 136 26.48 -1.02 -10.74
CA GLN A 136 26.50 -2.47 -10.97
C GLN A 136 25.95 -2.83 -12.35
N ILE A 137 24.83 -2.24 -12.75
CA ILE A 137 24.22 -2.46 -14.08
C ILE A 137 25.21 -2.11 -15.20
N HIS A 138 25.87 -0.96 -15.11
CA HIS A 138 26.83 -0.53 -16.13
C HIS A 138 28.09 -1.40 -16.13
N ALA A 139 28.65 -1.72 -14.96
CA ALA A 139 29.88 -2.51 -14.85
C ALA A 139 29.73 -3.93 -15.40
N GLN A 140 28.55 -4.53 -15.23
CA GLN A 140 28.24 -5.88 -15.68
C GLN A 140 27.58 -5.93 -17.08
N ALA A 141 27.33 -4.76 -17.69
CA ALA A 141 26.63 -4.64 -18.97
C ALA A 141 25.30 -5.43 -19.01
N LEU A 142 24.52 -5.39 -17.92
CA LEU A 142 23.29 -6.16 -17.81
C LEU A 142 22.26 -5.69 -18.85
N PRO A 143 21.73 -6.61 -19.70
CA PRO A 143 20.68 -6.23 -20.63
C PRO A 143 19.39 -5.92 -19.87
N ARG A 144 18.54 -5.05 -20.43
CA ARG A 144 17.27 -4.65 -19.79
C ARG A 144 16.35 -5.81 -19.45
N SER A 145 16.42 -6.90 -20.20
CA SER A 145 15.68 -8.12 -19.94
C SER A 145 16.17 -8.92 -18.72
N MET A 146 17.34 -8.59 -18.18
CA MET A 146 17.91 -9.23 -16.97
C MET A 146 17.77 -8.33 -15.74
N ILE A 147 17.04 -7.22 -15.87
CA ILE A 147 16.75 -6.30 -14.78
C ILE A 147 15.24 -6.37 -14.55
N ALA A 148 14.83 -6.82 -13.36
CA ALA A 148 13.44 -7.03 -13.01
C ALA A 148 13.07 -6.23 -11.76
N ALA A 149 11.89 -5.62 -11.79
CA ALA A 149 11.17 -5.19 -10.60
C ALA A 149 10.21 -6.31 -10.21
N VAL A 150 10.31 -6.77 -8.97
CA VAL A 150 9.47 -7.82 -8.40
C VAL A 150 8.75 -7.23 -7.22
N ASP A 151 7.47 -7.53 -7.10
CA ASP A 151 6.65 -7.11 -5.95
C ASP A 151 5.70 -8.22 -5.54
N GLU A 152 5.48 -8.33 -4.23
CA GLU A 152 4.60 -9.30 -3.60
C GLU A 152 3.36 -8.59 -3.07
N ILE A 153 2.19 -9.14 -3.37
CA ILE A 153 0.91 -8.57 -2.97
C ILE A 153 0.05 -9.66 -2.35
N SER A 154 -0.18 -9.54 -1.05
CA SER A 154 -1.11 -10.37 -0.32
C SER A 154 -2.55 -9.99 -0.64
N LEU A 155 -3.38 -11.00 -0.93
CA LEU A 155 -4.79 -10.84 -1.22
C LEU A 155 -5.63 -11.40 -0.07
N PHE A 156 -6.55 -10.58 0.41
CA PHE A 156 -7.45 -10.89 1.51
C PHE A 156 -8.87 -11.05 0.98
N LEU A 157 -9.64 -11.95 1.58
CA LEU A 157 -11.01 -12.24 1.17
C LEU A 157 -12.00 -11.90 2.29
N ASP A 158 -12.88 -10.95 2.02
CA ASP A 158 -14.00 -10.61 2.90
C ASP A 158 -15.17 -11.57 2.63
N VAL A 159 -15.29 -12.59 3.49
CA VAL A 159 -16.29 -13.65 3.38
C VAL A 159 -17.71 -13.11 3.57
N GLU A 160 -17.91 -12.03 4.35
CA GLU A 160 -19.23 -11.43 4.54
C GLU A 160 -19.72 -10.78 3.25
N ILE A 161 -18.84 -10.05 2.56
CA ILE A 161 -19.16 -9.46 1.24
C ILE A 161 -19.42 -10.56 0.22
N LEU A 162 -18.57 -11.60 0.20
CA LEU A 162 -18.70 -12.71 -0.76
C LEU A 162 -20.00 -13.51 -0.59
N GLY A 163 -20.40 -13.75 0.67
CA GLY A 163 -21.61 -14.47 1.04
C GLY A 163 -22.90 -13.66 0.93
N SER A 164 -22.80 -12.34 0.74
CA SER A 164 -23.96 -11.47 0.57
C SER A 164 -24.60 -11.57 -0.82
N ASP A 165 -25.87 -11.15 -0.91
CA ASP A 165 -26.59 -10.93 -2.18
C ASP A 165 -26.15 -9.63 -2.89
N ASP A 166 -25.07 -8.97 -2.43
CA ASP A 166 -24.51 -7.79 -3.10
C ASP A 166 -24.08 -8.19 -4.52
N ARG A 167 -24.51 -7.38 -5.51
CA ARG A 167 -24.12 -7.54 -6.91
C ARG A 167 -22.63 -7.25 -7.13
N ARG A 168 -21.94 -6.71 -6.12
CA ARG A 168 -20.53 -6.30 -6.19
C ARG A 168 -19.58 -7.19 -5.38
N LYS A 169 -19.63 -8.49 -5.66
CA LYS A 169 -18.77 -9.50 -5.02
C LYS A 169 -17.29 -9.28 -5.28
N GLU A 170 -16.93 -8.55 -6.35
CA GLU A 170 -15.56 -8.15 -6.65
C GLU A 170 -14.91 -7.30 -5.53
N ASN A 171 -15.70 -6.64 -4.68
CA ASN A 171 -15.19 -5.90 -3.53
C ASN A 171 -14.82 -6.80 -2.33
N ALA A 172 -15.08 -8.10 -2.42
CA ALA A 172 -14.67 -9.05 -1.40
C ALA A 172 -13.15 -9.27 -1.43
N LEU A 173 -12.52 -9.17 -2.60
CA LEU A 173 -11.08 -9.26 -2.74
C LEU A 173 -10.43 -7.91 -2.38
N GLN A 174 -9.52 -7.94 -1.42
CA GLN A 174 -8.86 -6.76 -0.89
C GLN A 174 -7.35 -6.96 -0.90
N THR A 175 -6.59 -5.89 -1.09
CA THR A 175 -5.12 -5.87 -0.99
C THR A 175 -4.65 -5.31 0.35
N VAL A 176 -5.57 -5.16 1.30
CA VAL A 176 -5.33 -4.66 2.66
C VAL A 176 -6.23 -5.48 3.55
N GLY A 177 -5.69 -6.03 4.63
CA GLY A 177 -6.45 -6.91 5.52
C GLY A 177 -5.79 -7.08 6.87
N ASN A 178 -6.56 -7.65 7.79
CA ASN A 178 -6.05 -8.11 9.08
C ASN A 178 -6.07 -9.63 9.08
N GLY A 179 -4.99 -10.25 9.57
CA GLY A 179 -4.89 -11.70 9.68
C GLY A 179 -4.20 -12.35 8.49
N GLU A 180 -4.52 -13.62 8.26
CA GLU A 180 -3.84 -14.41 7.25
C GLU A 180 -4.39 -14.12 5.84
N PRO A 181 -3.52 -13.92 4.86
CA PRO A 181 -3.94 -13.72 3.47
C PRO A 181 -4.53 -15.00 2.87
N TRP A 182 -5.45 -14.81 1.94
CA TRP A 182 -6.08 -15.90 1.19
C TRP A 182 -5.14 -16.46 0.12
N CYS A 183 -4.41 -15.58 -0.57
CA CYS A 183 -3.34 -15.97 -1.48
C CYS A 183 -2.30 -14.86 -1.64
N GLU A 184 -1.10 -15.26 -2.03
CA GLU A 184 -0.03 -14.36 -2.42
C GLU A 184 0.06 -14.23 -3.93
N LEU A 185 0.35 -13.02 -4.40
CA LEU A 185 0.57 -12.72 -5.80
C LEU A 185 1.95 -12.08 -5.96
N VAL A 186 2.84 -12.75 -6.69
CA VAL A 186 4.14 -12.18 -7.07
C VAL A 186 4.08 -11.73 -8.54
N LEU A 187 4.33 -10.44 -8.75
CA LEU A 187 4.38 -9.83 -10.07
C LEU A 187 5.82 -9.50 -10.44
N THR A 188 6.15 -9.59 -11.73
CA THR A 188 7.49 -9.26 -12.20
C THR A 188 7.44 -8.52 -13.53
N VAL A 189 8.05 -7.34 -13.55
CA VAL A 189 8.17 -6.48 -14.72
C VAL A 189 9.64 -6.26 -15.04
N LEU A 190 10.03 -6.54 -16.28
CA LEU A 190 11.39 -6.34 -16.77
C LEU A 190 11.61 -4.89 -17.19
N ALA A 191 12.87 -4.44 -17.18
CA ALA A 191 13.24 -3.09 -17.60
C ALA A 191 13.08 -2.84 -19.12
N ASP A 192 12.84 -3.89 -19.91
CA ASP A 192 12.45 -3.80 -21.32
C ASP A 192 10.93 -3.64 -21.52
N GLY A 193 10.14 -3.69 -20.44
CA GLY A 193 8.69 -3.55 -20.44
C GLY A 193 7.93 -4.87 -20.51
N ASN A 194 8.61 -6.01 -20.68
CA ASN A 194 7.93 -7.30 -20.63
C ASN A 194 7.48 -7.65 -19.20
N VAL A 195 6.37 -8.36 -19.09
CA VAL A 195 5.84 -8.87 -17.83
C VAL A 195 6.01 -10.39 -17.83
N LEU A 196 6.63 -10.93 -16.79
CA LEU A 196 6.77 -12.38 -16.65
C LEU A 196 5.45 -12.98 -16.11
N PRO A 197 5.24 -14.30 -16.25
CA PRO A 197 4.06 -14.95 -15.66
C PRO A 197 3.93 -14.64 -14.16
N ALA A 198 2.72 -14.27 -13.75
CA ALA A 198 2.42 -13.99 -12.35
C ALA A 198 2.39 -15.29 -11.55
N LEU A 199 3.08 -15.33 -10.42
CA LEU A 199 3.01 -16.46 -9.50
C LEU A 199 1.90 -16.21 -8.48
N VAL A 200 0.92 -17.10 -8.42
CA VAL A 200 -0.19 -17.06 -7.47
C VAL A 200 -0.06 -18.25 -6.53
N ILE A 201 0.05 -17.99 -5.24
CA ILE A 201 0.21 -19.02 -4.21
C ILE A 201 -1.03 -18.99 -3.34
N SER A 202 -1.91 -19.97 -3.51
CA SER A 202 -3.12 -20.09 -2.70
C SER A 202 -2.85 -20.88 -1.43
N ARG A 203 -3.44 -20.44 -0.32
CA ARG A 203 -3.42 -21.22 0.92
C ARG A 203 -4.49 -22.30 0.93
N GLY A 204 -4.12 -23.47 1.45
CA GLY A 204 -5.02 -24.63 1.56
C GLY A 204 -5.12 -25.43 0.27
N HIS A 205 -6.07 -26.38 0.25
CA HIS A 205 -6.29 -27.26 -0.88
C HIS A 205 -7.35 -26.70 -1.83
N LEU A 206 -6.95 -25.82 -2.74
CA LEU A 206 -7.83 -25.40 -3.83
C LEU A 206 -7.78 -26.44 -4.95
N GLN A 207 -8.93 -26.86 -5.44
CA GLN A 207 -8.97 -27.56 -6.73
C GLN A 207 -8.52 -26.57 -7.81
N PRO A 208 -7.51 -26.91 -8.62
CA PRO A 208 -7.07 -26.03 -9.69
C PRO A 208 -8.26 -25.77 -10.63
N PRO A 209 -8.46 -24.53 -11.07
CA PRO A 209 -9.54 -24.22 -12.00
C PRO A 209 -9.33 -25.01 -13.30
N ALA A 210 -10.43 -25.30 -14.00
CA ALA A 210 -10.43 -26.11 -15.21
C ALA A 210 -9.49 -25.56 -16.31
N THR A 211 -9.15 -24.26 -16.26
CA THR A 211 -8.17 -23.65 -17.15
C THR A 211 -7.51 -22.48 -16.42
N VAL A 212 -6.17 -22.47 -16.38
CA VAL A 212 -5.37 -21.34 -15.90
C VAL A 212 -4.72 -20.70 -17.13
N PRO A 213 -4.78 -19.36 -17.29
CA PRO A 213 -4.06 -18.68 -18.38
C PRO A 213 -2.55 -18.92 -18.29
N ASP A 214 -1.86 -19.03 -19.43
CA ASP A 214 -0.40 -19.23 -19.49
C ASP A 214 0.41 -18.12 -18.80
N SER A 215 -0.20 -16.93 -18.64
CA SER A 215 0.37 -15.80 -17.92
C SER A 215 0.33 -15.95 -16.39
N ILE A 216 -0.23 -17.05 -15.85
CA ILE A 216 -0.40 -17.29 -14.43
C ILE A 216 0.16 -18.68 -14.08
N LEU A 217 1.05 -18.72 -13.09
CA LEU A 217 1.52 -19.94 -12.45
C LEU A 217 0.80 -20.07 -11.11
N LEU A 218 -0.01 -21.13 -10.95
CA LEU A 218 -0.76 -21.38 -9.73
C LEU A 218 -0.06 -22.44 -8.88
N GLU A 219 0.16 -22.12 -7.61
CA GLU A 219 0.71 -23.01 -6.58
C GLU A 219 -0.25 -23.10 -5.41
N SER A 220 -0.32 -24.27 -4.78
CA SER A 220 -1.17 -24.48 -3.60
C SER A 220 -0.33 -25.02 -2.45
N LYS A 221 -0.41 -24.34 -1.31
CA LYS A 221 0.38 -24.61 -0.12
C LYS A 221 -0.55 -24.69 1.09
N GLU A 222 -0.61 -25.87 1.72
CA GLU A 222 -1.60 -26.17 2.77
C GLU A 222 -1.49 -25.23 3.96
N ASN A 223 -0.27 -24.98 4.44
CA ASN A 223 0.00 -24.14 5.61
C ASN A 223 0.33 -22.68 5.28
N GLY A 224 0.19 -22.28 4.01
CA GLY A 224 0.76 -21.03 3.50
C GLY A 224 2.26 -21.16 3.19
N CYS A 225 2.89 -20.04 2.86
CA CYS A 225 4.33 -19.89 2.68
C CYS A 225 4.82 -18.69 3.49
N ASP A 226 6.06 -18.76 3.94
CA ASP A 226 6.78 -17.58 4.41
C ASP A 226 7.44 -16.84 3.23
N ASP A 227 7.92 -15.62 3.50
CA ASP A 227 8.51 -14.74 2.49
C ASP A 227 9.68 -15.40 1.74
N ASP A 228 10.51 -16.18 2.44
CA ASP A 228 11.66 -16.87 1.84
C ASP A 228 11.20 -17.98 0.88
N GLU A 229 10.22 -18.81 1.28
CA GLU A 229 9.63 -19.83 0.41
C GLU A 229 8.99 -19.22 -0.84
N ILE A 230 8.31 -18.08 -0.71
CA ILE A 230 7.68 -17.39 -1.84
C ILE A 230 8.75 -16.95 -2.84
N MET A 231 9.83 -16.33 -2.36
CA MET A 231 10.92 -15.85 -3.22
C MET A 231 11.69 -17.01 -3.86
N GLU A 232 11.91 -18.11 -3.15
CA GLU A 232 12.52 -19.33 -3.73
C GLU A 232 11.65 -19.93 -4.84
N LEU A 233 10.33 -19.98 -4.62
CA LEU A 233 9.38 -20.49 -5.59
C LEU A 233 9.32 -19.58 -6.83
N TRP A 234 9.29 -18.27 -6.64
CA TRP A 234 9.41 -17.29 -7.72
C TRP A 234 10.70 -17.47 -8.50
N ALA A 235 11.85 -17.58 -7.82
CA ALA A 235 13.14 -17.75 -8.47
C ALA A 235 13.20 -19.03 -9.31
N ALA A 236 12.66 -20.14 -8.79
CA ALA A 236 12.67 -21.43 -9.47
C ALA A 236 11.65 -21.52 -10.62
N ARG A 237 10.45 -20.98 -10.44
CA ARG A 237 9.32 -21.17 -11.37
C ARG A 237 9.19 -20.08 -12.41
N VAL A 238 9.59 -18.85 -12.08
CA VAL A 238 9.48 -17.66 -12.94
C VAL A 238 10.85 -17.25 -13.45
N TRP A 239 11.77 -16.87 -12.56
CA TRP A 239 13.04 -16.24 -12.97
C TRP A 239 13.95 -17.20 -13.73
N ARG A 240 14.17 -18.41 -13.19
CA ARG A 240 15.04 -19.41 -13.83
C ARG A 240 14.59 -19.75 -15.24
N LYS A 241 13.29 -19.98 -15.44
CA LYS A 241 12.72 -20.26 -16.77
C LYS A 241 12.97 -19.12 -17.75
N HIS A 242 12.81 -17.86 -17.31
CA HIS A 242 13.10 -16.70 -18.14
C HIS A 242 14.59 -16.62 -18.52
N THR A 243 15.50 -16.94 -17.59
CA THR A 243 16.94 -16.94 -17.86
C THR A 243 17.41 -18.10 -18.73
N GLU A 244 16.75 -19.27 -18.67
CA GLU A 244 17.10 -20.47 -19.45
C GLU A 244 16.61 -20.40 -20.91
N CYS A 245 15.53 -19.65 -21.18
CA CYS A 245 14.99 -19.48 -22.53
C CYS A 245 15.77 -18.47 -23.41
N ARG A 246 16.96 -18.04 -22.99
CA ARG A 246 17.79 -17.02 -23.66
C ARG A 246 19.21 -17.54 -23.89
#